data_AF-J9DHQ1-F1
#
_entry.id   AF-J9DHQ1-F1
#
_cell.length_a   1.000
_cell.length_b   1.000
_cell.length_c   1.000
_cell.angle_alpha   90.00
_cell.angle_beta   90.00
_cell.angle_gamma   90.00
#
_symmetry.space_group_name_H-M   'P 1'
#
loop_
_entity.id
_entity.type
_entity.pdbx_description
1 polymer ?
#
loop_
_entity_poly.entity_id
_entity_poly.type
_entity_poly.pdbx_seq_one_letter_code
_entity_poly.pdbx_strand_id
1 'polypeptide(L)'
;MLFILYHLLFIKASDLQIVSTRIKKIDSDINRFEYDISENLNIIQQLKNHLCSESRHMSIKAKIDGEISVLESEKSKIQSADPTLFRENNGKTKEQAIDEIEYKIRQKNAQWETQIKNYNESLSNKIGYEQLNAAHQNKIDSLKSEKEYLQLILERKRISI
;
A
#
# COMPACT_ATOMS: atom_id res chain seq x y z
N MET A 1 -31.22 3.14 -57.79
CA MET A 1 -31.79 3.52 -56.48
C MET A 1 -31.66 2.44 -55.41
N LEU A 2 -32.04 1.18 -55.67
CA LEU A 2 -31.92 0.07 -54.71
C LEU A 2 -30.51 -0.18 -54.15
N PHE A 3 -29.47 -0.13 -54.99
CA PHE A 3 -28.07 -0.29 -54.56
C PHE A 3 -27.59 0.80 -53.59
N ILE A 4 -28.00 2.05 -53.81
CA ILE A 4 -27.65 3.18 -52.92
C ILE A 4 -28.36 3.02 -51.58
N LEU A 5 -29.63 2.59 -51.59
CA LEU A 5 -30.39 2.31 -50.38
C LEU A 5 -29.74 1.21 -49.54
N TYR A 6 -29.29 0.13 -50.19
CA TYR A 6 -28.62 -0.99 -49.52
C TYR A 6 -27.28 -0.57 -48.89
N HIS A 7 -26.47 0.23 -49.59
CA HIS A 7 -25.22 0.76 -49.03
C HIS A 7 -25.46 1.70 -47.85
N LEU A 8 -26.49 2.58 -47.91
CA LEU A 8 -26.83 3.46 -46.80
C LEU A 8 -27.30 2.68 -45.56
N LEU A 9 -28.09 1.63 -45.75
CA LEU A 9 -28.50 0.72 -44.66
C LEU A 9 -27.31 -0.04 -44.06
N PHE A 10 -26.40 -0.52 -44.90
CA PHE A 10 -25.20 -1.24 -44.47
C PHE A 10 -24.25 -0.35 -43.63
N ILE A 11 -24.05 0.91 -44.05
CA ILE A 11 -23.23 1.88 -43.31
C ILE A 11 -23.88 2.20 -41.95
N LYS A 12 -25.19 2.44 -41.92
CA LYS A 12 -25.93 2.68 -40.66
C LYS A 12 -25.87 1.48 -39.70
N ALA A 13 -26.02 0.26 -40.21
CA ALA A 13 -25.95 -0.96 -39.40
C ALA A 13 -24.54 -1.18 -38.83
N SER A 14 -23.50 -0.94 -39.63
CA SER A 14 -22.09 -1.06 -39.19
C SER A 14 -21.76 -0.06 -38.09
N ASP A 15 -22.24 1.17 -38.20
CA ASP A 15 -22.05 2.24 -37.21
C ASP A 15 -22.77 1.92 -35.88
N LEU A 16 -24.00 1.39 -35.93
CA LEU A 16 -24.70 0.89 -34.74
C LEU A 16 -23.95 -0.27 -34.05
N GLN A 17 -23.38 -1.19 -34.84
CA GLN A 17 -22.61 -2.31 -34.30
C GLN A 17 -21.31 -1.84 -33.62
N ILE A 18 -20.63 -0.84 -34.18
CA ILE A 18 -19.43 -0.24 -33.59
C ILE A 18 -19.77 0.39 -32.23
N VAL A 19 -20.84 1.19 -32.15
CA VAL A 19 -21.26 1.82 -30.89
C VAL A 19 -21.64 0.77 -29.85
N SER A 20 -22.41 -0.25 -30.23
CA SER A 20 -22.76 -1.36 -29.31
C SER A 20 -21.54 -2.11 -28.80
N THR A 21 -20.56 -2.37 -29.68
CA THR A 21 -19.30 -3.04 -29.31
C THR A 21 -18.49 -2.18 -28.34
N ARG A 22 -18.44 -0.86 -28.56
CA ARG A 22 -17.75 0.07 -27.66
C ARG A 22 -18.39 0.09 -26.27
N ILE A 23 -19.72 0.12 -26.18
CA ILE A 23 -20.43 0.08 -24.89
C ILE A 23 -20.11 -1.21 -24.12
N LYS A 24 -20.13 -2.38 -24.78
CA LYS A 24 -19.74 -3.64 -24.13
C LYS A 24 -18.30 -3.62 -23.62
N LYS A 25 -17.38 -3.02 -24.38
CA LYS A 25 -16.00 -2.85 -23.95
C LYS A 25 -15.89 -1.92 -22.74
N ILE A 26 -16.64 -0.81 -22.74
CA ILE A 26 -16.71 0.10 -21.59
C ILE A 26 -17.18 -0.65 -20.33
N ASP A 27 -18.22 -1.49 -20.44
CA ASP A 27 -18.69 -2.30 -19.31
C ASP A 27 -17.61 -3.25 -18.77
N SER A 28 -16.90 -3.93 -19.68
CA SER A 28 -15.78 -4.78 -19.29
C SER A 28 -14.63 -4.01 -18.64
N ASP A 29 -14.32 -2.80 -19.13
CA ASP A 29 -13.26 -1.96 -18.59
C ASP A 29 -13.65 -1.42 -17.19
N ILE A 30 -14.92 -1.02 -16.98
CA ILE A 30 -15.45 -0.59 -15.68
C ILE A 30 -15.34 -1.75 -14.68
N ASN A 31 -15.83 -2.94 -15.03
CA ASN A 31 -15.76 -4.11 -14.15
C ASN A 31 -14.32 -4.45 -13.74
N ARG A 32 -13.36 -4.31 -14.69
CA ARG A 32 -11.93 -4.52 -14.39
C ARG A 32 -11.43 -3.50 -13.38
N PHE A 33 -11.71 -2.22 -13.57
CA PHE A 33 -11.27 -1.18 -12.62
C PHE A 33 -11.93 -1.31 -11.25
N GLU A 34 -13.19 -1.72 -11.17
CA GLU A 34 -13.87 -2.00 -9.90
C GLU A 34 -13.23 -3.18 -9.16
N TYR A 35 -12.83 -4.22 -9.89
CA TYR A 35 -12.05 -5.34 -9.35
C TYR A 35 -10.68 -4.87 -8.82
N ASP A 36 -9.93 -4.09 -9.62
CA ASP A 36 -8.61 -3.56 -9.23
C ASP A 36 -8.73 -2.69 -7.95
N ILE A 37 -9.78 -1.86 -7.85
CA ILE A 37 -10.06 -1.08 -6.63
C ILE A 37 -10.30 -2.00 -5.43
N SER A 38 -11.08 -3.07 -5.61
CA SER A 38 -11.38 -4.04 -4.54
C SER A 38 -10.12 -4.74 -4.03
N GLU A 39 -9.24 -5.19 -4.94
CA GLU A 39 -7.95 -5.78 -4.58
C GLU A 39 -7.07 -4.80 -3.80
N ASN A 40 -6.93 -3.57 -4.31
CA ASN A 40 -6.15 -2.53 -3.65
C ASN A 40 -6.69 -2.19 -2.24
N LEU A 41 -8.02 -2.16 -2.07
CA LEU A 41 -8.64 -1.95 -0.75
C LEU A 41 -8.30 -3.07 0.23
N ASN A 42 -8.27 -4.33 -0.21
CA ASN A 42 -7.84 -5.46 0.61
C ASN A 42 -6.38 -5.30 1.03
N ILE A 43 -5.49 -4.95 0.09
CA ILE A 43 -4.07 -4.69 0.38
C ILE A 43 -3.91 -3.56 1.40
N ILE A 44 -4.63 -2.44 1.23
CA ILE A 44 -4.64 -1.33 2.19
C ILE A 44 -5.05 -1.80 3.59
N GLN A 45 -6.07 -2.67 3.68
CA GLN A 45 -6.54 -3.19 4.97
C GLN A 45 -5.48 -4.07 5.65
N GLN A 46 -4.79 -4.92 4.89
CA GLN A 46 -3.69 -5.74 5.40
C GLN A 46 -2.53 -4.87 5.89
N LEU A 47 -2.16 -3.82 5.14
CA LEU A 47 -1.15 -2.84 5.54
C LEU A 47 -1.54 -2.14 6.85
N LYS A 48 -2.79 -1.68 6.99
CA LYS A 48 -3.29 -1.04 8.22
C LYS A 48 -3.25 -1.96 9.44
N ASN A 49 -3.63 -3.22 9.28
CA ASN A 49 -3.73 -4.17 10.40
C ASN A 49 -2.37 -4.63 10.92
N HIS A 50 -1.31 -4.57 10.10
CA HIS A 50 -0.01 -5.14 10.44
C HIS A 50 1.11 -4.11 10.45
N LEU A 51 1.39 -3.49 9.31
CA LEU A 51 2.65 -2.79 9.07
C LEU A 51 2.56 -1.28 9.31
N CYS A 52 1.39 -0.67 9.06
CA CYS A 52 1.12 0.76 9.26
C CYS A 52 0.42 1.06 10.60
N SER A 53 0.33 0.09 11.51
CA SER A 53 -0.32 0.32 12.80
C SER A 53 0.56 1.21 13.68
N GLU A 54 0.15 2.46 13.88
CA GLU A 54 0.86 3.41 14.73
C GLU A 54 0.99 2.90 16.18
N SER A 55 -0.09 2.32 16.72
CA SER A 55 -0.07 1.74 18.08
C SER A 55 0.95 0.61 18.20
N ARG A 56 1.05 -0.27 17.19
CA ARG A 56 2.06 -1.33 17.15
C ARG A 56 3.46 -0.76 17.02
N HIS A 57 3.66 0.24 16.16
CA HIS A 57 4.94 0.92 15.97
C HIS A 57 5.43 1.53 17.29
N MET A 58 4.57 2.26 17.99
CA MET A 58 4.87 2.86 19.29
C MET A 58 5.08 1.82 20.39
N SER A 59 4.32 0.72 20.40
CA SER A 59 4.52 -0.38 21.35
C SER A 59 5.88 -1.05 21.18
N ILE A 60 6.32 -1.28 19.93
CA ILE A 60 7.66 -1.82 19.65
C ILE A 60 8.74 -0.85 20.12
N LYS A 61 8.57 0.45 19.84
CA LYS A 61 9.50 1.49 20.31
C LYS A 61 9.66 1.46 21.83
N ALA A 62 8.55 1.52 22.56
CA ALA A 62 8.55 1.52 24.02
C ALA A 62 9.21 0.26 24.60
N LYS A 63 9.02 -0.90 23.96
CA LYS A 63 9.71 -2.13 24.34
C LYS A 63 11.22 -2.03 24.15
N ILE A 64 11.67 -1.55 23.00
CA ILE A 64 13.10 -1.37 22.71
C ILE A 64 13.73 -0.36 23.67
N ASP A 65 13.08 0.78 23.89
CA ASP A 65 13.52 1.83 24.82
C ASP A 65 13.64 1.26 26.26
N GLY A 66 12.68 0.45 26.68
CA GLY A 66 12.73 -0.24 27.98
C GLY A 66 13.91 -1.23 28.08
N GLU A 67 14.16 -2.01 27.04
CA GLU A 67 15.31 -2.94 26.99
C GLU A 67 16.65 -2.19 27.02
N ILE A 68 16.76 -1.06 26.31
CA ILE A 68 17.94 -0.18 26.35
C ILE A 68 18.13 0.39 27.76
N SER A 69 17.06 0.88 28.40
CA SER A 69 17.14 1.43 29.76
C SER A 69 17.64 0.39 30.78
N VAL A 70 17.21 -0.87 30.67
CA VAL A 70 17.72 -1.96 31.51
C VAL A 70 19.21 -2.19 31.27
N LEU A 71 19.66 -2.20 30.01
CA LEU A 71 21.07 -2.35 29.64
C LEU A 71 21.92 -1.18 30.16
N GLU A 72 21.43 0.07 30.06
CA GLU A 72 22.11 1.25 30.60
C GLU A 72 22.22 1.23 32.13
N SER A 73 21.18 0.75 32.81
CA SER A 73 21.21 0.52 34.26
C SER A 73 22.26 -0.53 34.63
N GLU A 74 22.32 -1.64 33.89
CA GLU A 74 23.32 -2.69 34.08
C GLU A 74 24.75 -2.15 33.86
N LYS A 75 24.98 -1.41 32.77
CA LYS A 75 26.25 -0.74 32.49
C LYS A 75 26.68 0.16 33.66
N SER A 76 25.75 0.96 34.18
CA SER A 76 26.02 1.86 35.31
C SER A 76 26.42 1.10 36.58
N LYS A 77 25.78 -0.05 36.86
CA LYS A 77 26.13 -0.93 37.99
C LYS A 77 27.51 -1.55 37.83
N ILE A 78 27.87 -1.99 36.63
CA ILE A 78 29.20 -2.53 36.35
C ILE A 78 30.24 -1.41 36.53
N GLN A 79 29.98 -0.22 36.00
CA GLN A 79 30.87 0.94 36.13
C GLN A 79 31.15 1.32 37.58
N SER A 80 30.19 1.15 38.50
CA SER A 80 30.39 1.42 39.93
C SER A 80 30.98 0.25 40.73
N ALA A 81 31.05 -0.96 40.16
CA ALA A 81 31.60 -2.13 40.84
C ALA A 81 33.12 -2.05 41.01
N ASP A 82 33.65 -2.68 42.07
CA ASP A 82 35.11 -2.84 42.25
C ASP A 82 35.70 -3.70 41.11
N PRO A 83 36.75 -3.25 40.41
CA PRO A 83 37.29 -3.97 39.26
C PRO A 83 37.86 -5.36 39.59
N THR A 84 38.47 -5.52 40.76
CA THR A 84 39.14 -6.77 41.16
C THR A 84 38.10 -7.81 41.54
N LEU A 85 37.17 -7.45 42.42
CA LEU A 85 36.05 -8.31 42.81
C LEU A 85 35.15 -8.65 41.63
N PHE A 86 34.92 -7.70 40.71
CA PHE A 86 34.12 -7.96 39.52
C PHE A 86 34.76 -9.04 38.64
N ARG A 87 36.07 -8.94 38.40
CA ARG A 87 36.81 -9.91 37.59
C ARG A 87 36.85 -11.29 38.25
N GLU A 88 37.07 -11.36 39.55
CA GLU A 88 37.06 -12.62 40.31
C GLU A 88 35.70 -13.32 40.24
N ASN A 89 34.60 -12.56 40.38
CA ASN A 89 33.25 -13.12 40.39
C ASN A 89 32.70 -13.46 39.00
N ASN A 90 33.08 -12.72 37.95
CA ASN A 90 32.46 -12.83 36.63
C ASN A 90 33.39 -13.39 35.55
N GLY A 91 34.69 -13.57 35.84
CA GLY A 91 35.66 -14.11 34.88
C GLY A 91 36.05 -13.18 33.73
N LYS A 92 35.57 -11.93 33.71
CA LYS A 92 35.86 -10.92 32.67
C LYS A 92 36.08 -9.53 33.28
N THR A 93 36.76 -8.65 32.56
CA THR A 93 36.96 -7.26 33.02
C THR A 93 35.68 -6.44 32.88
N LYS A 94 35.63 -5.31 33.59
CA LYS A 94 34.52 -4.36 33.49
C LYS A 94 34.39 -3.82 32.06
N GLU A 95 35.51 -3.51 31.42
CA GLU A 95 35.56 -3.02 30.03
C GLU A 95 34.91 -4.02 29.08
N GLN A 96 35.29 -5.31 29.16
CA GLN A 96 34.69 -6.36 28.34
C GLN A 96 33.17 -6.46 28.53
N ALA A 97 32.71 -6.41 29.79
CA ALA A 97 31.28 -6.48 30.08
C ALA A 97 30.52 -5.22 29.59
N ILE A 98 31.13 -4.04 29.69
CA ILE A 98 30.58 -2.79 29.19
C ILE A 98 30.49 -2.82 27.66
N ASP A 99 31.55 -3.27 26.97
CA ASP A 99 31.57 -3.37 25.51
C ASP A 99 30.49 -4.31 24.98
N GLU A 100 30.26 -5.44 25.65
CA GLU A 100 29.16 -6.35 25.33
C GLU A 100 27.79 -5.67 25.48
N ILE A 101 27.59 -4.88 26.54
CA ILE A 101 26.34 -4.13 26.75
C ILE A 101 26.16 -3.07 25.67
N GLU A 102 27.20 -2.30 25.35
CA GLU A 102 27.14 -1.30 24.29
C GLU A 102 26.85 -1.92 22.93
N TYR A 103 27.42 -3.09 22.66
CA TYR A 103 27.09 -3.85 21.46
C TYR A 103 25.60 -4.23 21.41
N LYS A 104 25.03 -4.73 22.51
CA LYS A 104 23.59 -5.02 22.60
C LYS A 104 22.73 -3.76 22.40
N ILE A 105 23.10 -2.63 22.98
CA ILE A 105 22.39 -1.35 22.77
C ILE A 105 22.44 -0.95 21.29
N ARG A 106 23.60 -1.05 20.62
CA ARG A 106 23.72 -0.78 19.18
C ARG A 106 22.81 -1.69 18.35
N GLN A 107 22.73 -2.98 18.70
CA GLN A 107 21.82 -3.92 18.02
C GLN A 107 20.35 -3.52 18.21
N LYS A 108 19.95 -3.08 19.41
CA LYS A 108 18.59 -2.61 19.70
C LYS A 108 18.22 -1.36 18.91
N ASN A 109 19.14 -0.41 18.81
CA ASN A 109 18.96 0.78 17.96
C ASN A 109 18.84 0.39 16.48
N ALA A 110 19.67 -0.52 15.97
CA ALA A 110 19.56 -1.00 14.60
C ALA A 110 18.24 -1.73 14.30
N GLN A 111 17.73 -2.50 15.27
CA GLN A 111 16.39 -3.11 15.19
C GLN A 111 15.29 -2.05 15.07
N TRP A 112 15.41 -0.96 15.83
CA TRP A 112 14.46 0.14 15.77
C TRP A 112 14.50 0.89 14.44
N GLU A 113 15.68 1.22 13.92
CA GLU A 113 15.84 1.86 12.61
C GLU A 113 15.23 1.02 11.49
N THR A 114 15.44 -0.31 11.53
CA THR A 114 14.81 -1.24 10.59
C THR A 114 13.29 -1.19 10.68
N GLN A 115 12.74 -1.11 11.89
CA GLN A 115 11.30 -1.00 12.10
C GLN A 115 10.72 0.33 11.59
N ILE A 116 11.43 1.45 11.77
CA ILE A 116 11.06 2.74 11.19
C ILE A 116 10.98 2.66 9.67
N LYS A 117 12.03 2.10 9.05
CA LYS A 117 12.09 1.95 7.59
C LYS A 117 10.89 1.14 7.07
N ASN A 118 10.63 -0.03 7.65
CA ASN A 118 9.52 -0.88 7.24
C ASN A 118 8.15 -0.21 7.43
N TYR A 119 7.97 0.53 8.53
CA TYR A 119 6.75 1.29 8.80
C TYR A 119 6.52 2.38 7.74
N ASN A 120 7.55 3.16 7.43
CA ASN A 120 7.49 4.23 6.44
C ASN A 120 7.26 3.71 5.02
N GLU A 121 7.94 2.64 4.62
CA GLU A 121 7.71 1.97 3.34
C GLU A 121 6.26 1.49 3.21
N SER A 122 5.72 0.89 4.27
CA SER A 122 4.33 0.42 4.29
C SER A 122 3.34 1.57 4.20
N LEU A 123 3.61 2.70 4.88
CA LEU A 123 2.79 3.90 4.80
C LEU A 123 2.80 4.49 3.38
N SER A 124 3.97 4.54 2.75
CA SER A 124 4.12 4.98 1.36
C SER A 124 3.34 4.09 0.39
N ASN A 125 3.44 2.77 0.55
CA ASN A 125 2.69 1.81 -0.26
C ASN A 125 1.17 1.99 -0.10
N LYS A 126 0.68 2.17 1.12
CA LYS A 126 -0.73 2.45 1.39
C LYS A 126 -1.19 3.69 0.61
N ILE A 127 -0.44 4.79 0.69
CA ILE A 127 -0.75 6.03 -0.03
C ILE A 127 -0.75 5.79 -1.55
N GLY A 128 0.20 5.00 -2.07
CA GLY A 128 0.25 4.62 -3.48
C GLY A 128 -1.02 3.90 -3.94
N TYR A 129 -1.52 2.93 -3.17
CA TYR A 129 -2.79 2.25 -3.48
C TYR A 129 -4.00 3.17 -3.38
N GLU A 130 -4.04 4.10 -2.42
CA GLU A 130 -5.10 5.10 -2.32
C GLU A 130 -5.13 6.00 -3.57
N GLN A 131 -3.97 6.41 -4.08
CA GLN A 131 -3.86 7.19 -5.32
C GLN A 131 -4.27 6.38 -6.56
N LEU A 132 -3.89 5.11 -6.64
CA LEU A 132 -4.32 4.21 -7.73
C LEU A 132 -5.84 4.06 -7.74
N ASN A 133 -6.46 3.87 -6.58
CA ASN A 133 -7.92 3.79 -6.47
C ASN A 133 -8.61 5.07 -6.94
N ALA A 134 -8.08 6.24 -6.58
CA ALA A 134 -8.60 7.51 -7.08
C ALA A 134 -8.48 7.62 -8.61
N ALA A 135 -7.35 7.18 -9.18
CA ALA A 135 -7.16 7.17 -10.63
C ALA A 135 -8.12 6.22 -11.35
N HIS A 136 -8.34 5.02 -10.80
CA HIS A 136 -9.33 4.07 -11.31
C HIS A 136 -10.75 4.63 -11.25
N GLN A 137 -11.12 5.27 -10.14
CA GLN A 137 -12.43 5.91 -9.98
C GLN A 137 -12.66 7.00 -11.02
N ASN A 138 -11.68 7.90 -11.21
CA ASN A 138 -11.75 8.93 -12.25
C ASN A 138 -11.93 8.32 -13.65
N LYS A 139 -11.28 7.16 -13.91
CA LYS A 139 -11.42 6.47 -15.19
C LYS A 139 -12.80 5.84 -15.36
N ILE A 140 -13.35 5.24 -14.30
CA ILE A 140 -14.72 4.72 -14.28
C ILE A 140 -15.71 5.84 -14.57
N ASP A 141 -15.57 7.00 -13.93
CA ASP A 141 -16.49 8.13 -14.10
C ASP A 141 -16.45 8.64 -15.55
N SER A 142 -15.24 8.79 -16.12
CA SER A 142 -15.07 9.14 -17.54
C SER A 142 -15.71 8.12 -18.48
N LEU A 143 -15.57 6.82 -18.20
CA LEU A 143 -16.15 5.75 -19.00
C LEU A 143 -17.68 5.72 -18.90
N LYS A 144 -18.24 6.01 -17.71
CA LYS A 144 -19.69 6.13 -17.50
C LYS A 144 -20.27 7.28 -18.33
N SER A 145 -19.64 8.45 -18.32
CA SER A 145 -20.05 9.57 -19.17
C SER A 145 -19.95 9.26 -20.67
N GLU A 146 -18.89 8.56 -21.10
CA GLU A 146 -18.76 8.11 -22.50
C GLU A 146 -19.90 7.14 -22.86
N LYS A 147 -20.20 6.18 -21.98
CA LYS A 147 -21.28 5.20 -22.19
C LYS A 147 -22.63 5.89 -22.32
N GLU A 148 -22.96 6.82 -21.43
CA GLU A 148 -24.21 7.59 -21.47
C GLU A 148 -24.36 8.32 -22.82
N TYR A 149 -23.30 8.98 -23.28
CA TYR A 149 -23.28 9.65 -24.58
C TYR A 149 -23.53 8.68 -25.75
N LEU A 150 -22.87 7.52 -25.73
CA LEU A 150 -23.04 6.49 -26.76
C LEU A 150 -24.44 5.86 -26.74
N GLN A 151 -25.04 5.71 -25.56
CA GLN A 151 -26.42 5.23 -25.40
C GLN A 151 -27.42 6.23 -26.00
N LEU A 152 -27.24 7.53 -25.76
CA LEU A 152 -28.06 8.57 -26.40
C LEU A 152 -27.95 8.54 -27.93
N ILE A 153 -26.75 8.29 -28.48
CA ILE A 153 -26.57 8.11 -29.93
C ILE A 153 -27.36 6.90 -30.44
N LEU A 154 -27.29 5.76 -29.73
CA LEU A 154 -28.03 4.55 -30.10
C LEU A 154 -29.54 4.79 -30.11
N GLU A 155 -30.07 5.45 -29.10
CA GLU A 155 -31.50 5.77 -28.99
C GLU A 155 -31.95 6.67 -30.14
N ARG A 156 -31.21 7.76 -30.41
CA ARG A 156 -31.50 8.67 -31.54
C ARG A 156 -31.46 7.96 -32.89
N LYS A 157 -30.48 7.09 -33.10
CA LYS A 157 -30.35 6.33 -34.37
C LYS A 157 -31.41 5.25 -34.50
N ARG A 158 -31.92 4.67 -33.41
CA ARG A 158 -33.05 3.72 -33.42
C ARG A 158 -34.39 4.38 -33.73
N ILE A 159 -34.61 5.62 -33.28
CA ILE A 159 -35.84 6.39 -33.57
C ILE A 159 -35.86 6.92 -35.02
N SER A 160 -34.69 7.04 -35.65
CA SER A 160 -34.51 7.58 -37.01
C SER A 160 -34.49 6.51 -38.13
N ILE A 161 -34.80 5.25 -37.79
CA ILE A 161 -34.95 4.10 -38.71
C ILE A 161 -36.43 3.74 -38.74
#